data_AF-A0A949L9X2-F1
#
_entry.id   AF-A0A949L9X2-F1
#
_cell.length_a   1.000
_cell.length_b   1.000
_cell.length_c   1.000
_cell.angle_alpha   90.00
_cell.angle_beta   90.00
_cell.angle_gamma   90.00
#
_symmetry.space_group_name_H-M   'P 1'
#
loop_
_entity.id
_entity.type
_entity.pdbx_description
1 polymer ?
#
loop_
_entity_poly.entity_id
_entity_poly.type
_entity_poly.pdbx_seq_one_letter_code
_entity_poly.pdbx_strand_id
1 'polypeptide(L)'
;MPVIITAKHDGFRRCGVAHPAKPTEHPDDRFTEAELAVLKADPNLVVHQVKATADAKVVADAKVSADKVAAKSKTTPKGTGK
;
A
#
# COMPACT_ATOMS: atom_id res chain seq x y z
N MET A 1 1.54 11.15 -14.87
CA MET A 1 2.86 10.71 -14.35
C MET A 1 2.68 9.55 -13.38
N PRO A 2 3.37 8.40 -13.55
CA PRO A 2 3.24 7.30 -12.59
C PRO A 2 3.65 7.73 -11.19
N VAL A 3 3.00 7.15 -10.19
CA VAL A 3 3.21 7.45 -8.78
C VAL A 3 3.59 6.19 -8.03
N ILE A 4 4.59 6.28 -7.17
CA ILE A 4 5.00 5.19 -6.29
C ILE A 4 4.48 5.52 -4.90
N ILE A 5 3.69 4.63 -4.33
CA ILE A 5 3.10 4.79 -3.01
C ILE A 5 3.63 3.68 -2.10
N THR A 6 4.08 4.08 -0.91
CA THR A 6 4.51 3.18 0.16
C THR A 6 3.76 3.53 1.43
N ALA A 7 3.15 2.55 2.09
CA ALA A 7 2.57 2.77 3.42
C ALA A 7 3.61 2.58 4.52
N LYS A 8 3.50 3.33 5.61
CA LYS A 8 4.28 3.05 6.84
C LYS A 8 3.79 1.78 7.54
N HIS A 9 2.48 1.50 7.43
CA HIS A 9 1.84 0.33 8.01
C HIS A 9 1.37 -0.60 6.91
N ASP A 10 1.72 -1.89 7.02
CA ASP A 10 1.34 -2.87 6.04
C ASP A 10 -0.19 -3.05 5.99
N GLY A 11 -0.75 -2.97 4.78
CA GLY A 11 -2.18 -3.12 4.55
C GLY A 11 -3.02 -1.88 4.91
N PHE A 12 -2.43 -0.69 5.06
CA PHE A 12 -3.17 0.55 5.25
C PHE A 12 -4.10 0.83 4.07
N ARG A 13 -5.37 1.19 4.32
CA ARG A 13 -6.39 1.35 3.27
C ARG A 13 -6.79 2.80 3.10
N ARG A 14 -6.62 3.34 1.88
CA ARG A 14 -7.14 4.65 1.46
C ARG A 14 -7.60 4.60 0.00
N CYS A 15 -8.53 5.46 -0.40
CA CYS A 15 -9.07 5.49 -1.77
C CYS A 15 -9.49 4.10 -2.29
N GLY A 16 -10.13 3.29 -1.43
CA GLY A 16 -10.60 1.95 -1.76
C GLY A 16 -9.51 0.90 -2.01
N VAL A 17 -8.23 1.21 -1.78
CA VAL A 17 -7.11 0.30 -2.07
C VAL A 17 -6.23 0.12 -0.85
N ALA A 18 -5.77 -1.12 -0.66
CA ALA A 18 -4.79 -1.45 0.35
C ALA A 18 -3.39 -1.11 -0.17
N HIS A 19 -2.70 -0.25 0.56
CA HIS A 19 -1.31 0.10 0.35
C HIS A 19 -0.44 -0.80 1.23
N PRO A 20 0.42 -1.64 0.63
CA PRO A 20 1.38 -2.43 1.38
C PRO A 20 2.51 -1.54 1.91
N ALA A 21 3.27 -2.05 2.87
CA ALA A 21 4.50 -1.40 3.33
C ALA A 21 5.67 -1.53 2.31
N LYS A 22 5.34 -1.81 1.05
CA LYS A 22 6.29 -1.98 -0.05
C LYS A 22 6.01 -0.90 -1.11
N PRO A 23 7.05 -0.33 -1.73
CA PRO A 23 6.90 0.60 -2.83
C PRO A 23 6.06 -0.03 -3.94
N THR A 24 4.89 0.53 -4.20
CA THR A 24 3.97 0.05 -5.23
C THR A 24 3.79 1.16 -6.26
N GLU A 25 4.15 0.87 -7.50
CA GLU A 25 3.92 1.79 -8.61
C GLU A 25 2.47 1.69 -9.07
N HIS A 26 1.88 2.86 -9.31
CA HIS A 26 0.55 3.02 -9.86
C HIS A 26 0.61 3.93 -11.09
N PRO A 27 -0.15 3.61 -12.16
CA PRO A 27 -0.28 4.49 -13.29
C PRO A 27 -1.03 5.78 -12.89
N ASP A 28 -0.85 6.84 -13.66
CA ASP A 28 -1.45 8.15 -13.38
C ASP A 28 -2.98 8.09 -13.38
N ASP A 29 -3.56 7.26 -14.23
CA ASP A 29 -5.01 7.09 -14.35
C ASP A 29 -5.65 6.35 -13.15
N ARG A 30 -4.83 5.84 -12.22
CA ARG A 30 -5.33 5.07 -11.06
C ARG A 30 -5.90 5.97 -9.97
N PHE A 31 -5.47 7.22 -9.90
CA PHE A 31 -5.91 8.17 -8.89
C PHE A 31 -6.22 9.52 -9.53
N THR A 32 -7.32 10.12 -9.12
CA THR A 32 -7.63 11.50 -9.47
C THR A 32 -6.75 12.48 -8.69
N GLU A 33 -6.63 13.72 -9.17
CA GLU A 33 -5.83 14.76 -8.51
C GLU A 33 -6.30 15.04 -7.07
N ALA A 34 -7.61 14.99 -6.83
CA ALA A 34 -8.19 15.09 -5.50
C ALA A 34 -7.79 13.93 -4.59
N GLU A 35 -7.73 12.71 -5.12
CA GLU A 35 -7.28 11.55 -4.36
C GLU A 35 -5.80 11.62 -4.03
N LEU A 36 -4.96 12.05 -4.99
CA LEU A 36 -3.53 12.28 -4.78
C LEU A 36 -3.29 13.35 -3.72
N ALA A 37 -4.07 14.43 -3.69
CA ALA A 37 -3.96 15.44 -2.65
C ALA A 37 -4.22 14.84 -1.26
N VAL A 38 -5.24 14.00 -1.11
CA VAL A 38 -5.51 13.35 0.17
C VAL A 38 -4.46 12.29 0.50
N LEU A 39 -3.94 11.54 -0.47
CA LEU A 39 -2.83 10.59 -0.24
C LEU A 39 -1.54 11.29 0.20
N LYS A 40 -1.26 12.50 -0.33
CA LYS A 40 -0.14 13.36 0.09
C LYS A 40 -0.36 14.01 1.46
N ALA A 41 -1.61 14.31 1.81
CA ALA A 41 -1.95 14.87 3.11
C ALA A 41 -1.88 13.83 4.25
N ASP A 42 -1.96 12.54 3.91
CA ASP A 42 -1.93 11.46 4.88
C ASP A 42 -0.51 11.20 5.42
N PRO A 43 -0.27 11.33 6.73
CA PRO A 43 1.08 11.19 7.30
C PRO A 43 1.60 9.74 7.31
N ASN A 44 0.71 8.77 7.07
CA ASN A 44 1.01 7.34 7.05
C ASN A 44 1.37 6.82 5.66
N LEU A 45 1.24 7.65 4.63
CA LEU A 45 1.56 7.32 3.25
C LEU A 45 2.74 8.17 2.78
N VAL A 46 3.60 7.55 1.97
CA VAL A 46 4.69 8.21 1.28
C VAL A 46 4.40 8.12 -0.21
N VAL A 47 4.16 9.26 -0.84
CA VAL A 47 3.81 9.36 -2.26
C VAL A 47 4.97 10.01 -3.01
N HIS A 48 5.58 9.26 -3.92
CA HIS A 48 6.61 9.74 -4.84
C HIS A 48 6.00 9.89 -6.24
N GLN A 49 5.97 11.11 -6.77
CA GLN A 49 5.60 11.32 -8.17
C GLN A 49 6.85 11.21 -9.03
N VAL A 50 6.87 10.24 -9.94
CA VAL A 50 7.98 10.06 -10.87
C VAL A 50 7.79 11.05 -12.02
N LYS A 51 8.35 12.25 -11.86
CA LYS A 51 8.58 13.15 -12.99
C LYS A 51 9.74 12.59 -13.80
N ALA A 52 9.62 12.54 -15.12
CA ALA A 52 10.71 12.12 -16.02
C ALA A 52 11.83 13.18 -16.09
N THR A 53 12.36 13.60 -14.95
CA THR A 53 13.53 14.46 -14.79
C THR A 53 14.53 13.72 -13.92
N ALA A 54 15.76 13.63 -14.42
CA ALA A 54 16.73 12.56 -14.21
C ALA A 54 17.39 12.47 -12.82
N ASP A 55 16.79 12.98 -11.75
CA ASP A 55 17.54 13.25 -10.51
C ASP A 55 16.67 13.12 -9.25
N ALA A 56 16.84 12.01 -8.52
CA ALA A 56 17.04 11.96 -7.05
C ALA A 56 17.03 10.52 -6.48
N LYS A 57 18.22 9.94 -6.36
CA LYS A 57 18.64 9.01 -5.28
C LYS A 57 18.49 9.77 -3.95
N VAL A 58 17.88 9.29 -2.85
CA VAL A 58 18.32 8.36 -1.76
C VAL A 58 17.07 8.30 -0.82
N VAL A 59 16.64 7.21 -0.16
CA VAL A 59 17.32 6.38 0.83
C VAL A 59 16.66 4.99 0.96
N ALA A 60 17.50 3.97 0.91
CA ALA A 60 17.25 2.66 1.48
C ALA A 60 17.60 2.67 2.98
N ASP A 61 17.18 1.61 3.67
CA ASP A 61 17.29 1.29 5.11
C ASP A 61 16.20 1.94 6.01
N ALA A 62 15.31 1.19 6.69
CA ALA A 62 15.64 0.04 7.52
C ALA A 62 14.60 -1.10 7.51
N LYS A 63 15.17 -2.30 7.51
CA LYS A 63 14.65 -3.64 7.77
C LYS A 63 13.93 -3.79 9.12
N VAL A 64 12.69 -4.31 9.12
CA VAL A 64 12.18 -5.22 10.16
C VAL A 64 11.45 -6.34 9.40
N SER A 65 12.21 -7.37 9.03
CA SER A 65 12.28 -8.66 9.72
C SER A 65 11.04 -9.52 9.50
N ALA A 66 11.35 -10.68 8.92
CA ALA A 66 10.46 -11.78 8.62
C ALA A 66 9.91 -12.48 9.88
N ASP A 67 8.95 -13.36 9.58
CA ASP A 67 8.49 -14.50 10.36
C ASP A 67 7.55 -14.24 11.55
N LYS A 68 6.26 -14.57 11.37
CA LYS A 68 5.73 -15.91 11.69
C LYS A 68 4.19 -15.93 11.78
N VAL A 69 3.60 -16.72 10.88
CA VAL A 69 2.46 -17.66 11.04
C VAL A 69 1.74 -17.67 12.40
N ALA A 70 0.41 -17.54 12.37
CA ALA A 70 -0.59 -18.41 13.04
C ALA A 70 -1.99 -17.75 12.93
N ALA A 71 -2.91 -18.25 12.10
CA ALA A 71 -3.80 -19.39 12.34
C ALA A 71 -5.10 -19.05 13.13
N LYS A 72 -6.21 -19.59 12.60
CA LYS A 72 -7.60 -19.70 13.14
C LYS A 72 -8.39 -18.38 13.18
N SER A 73 -9.52 -18.25 12.49
CA SER A 73 -10.76 -19.03 12.67
C SER A 73 -11.71 -18.68 11.50
N LYS A 74 -12.61 -19.52 10.94
CA LYS A 74 -13.38 -20.63 11.49
C LYS A 74 -13.67 -21.66 10.39
N THR A 75 -13.41 -22.92 10.71
CA THR A 75 -14.14 -24.06 10.16
C THR A 75 -15.59 -24.00 10.67
N THR A 76 -16.59 -24.20 9.82
CA THR A 76 -17.80 -24.91 10.24
C THR A 76 -18.26 -25.83 9.09
N PRO A 77 -18.37 -27.14 9.33
CA PRO A 77 -18.82 -28.13 8.35
C PRO A 77 -20.35 -28.32 8.40
N LYS A 78 -20.90 -28.80 7.27
CA LYS A 78 -22.01 -29.76 7.10
C LYS A 78 -23.29 -29.55 7.94
N GLY A 79 -24.32 -29.00 7.29
CA GLY A 79 -25.72 -29.20 7.66
C GLY A 79 -26.38 -30.21 6.71
N THR A 80 -26.72 -31.38 7.22
CA THR A 80 -27.59 -32.38 6.58
C THR A 80 -28.88 -32.44 7.40
N GLY A 81 -30.05 -32.54 6.76
CA GLY A 81 -31.39 -32.63 7.39
C GLY A 81 -32.31 -31.53 6.86
N LYS A 82 -33.44 -31.81 6.21
CA LYS A 82 -34.47 -32.82 6.47
C LYS A 82 -35.11 -33.31 5.18
#